data_AF-A0AAV3UM16-F1
#
_entry.id   AF-A0AAV3UM16-F1
#
_cell.length_a   1.000
_cell.length_b   1.000
_cell.length_c   1.000
_cell.angle_alpha   90.00
_cell.angle_beta   90.00
_cell.angle_gamma   90.00
#
_symmetry.space_group_name_H-M   'P 1'
#
loop_
_entity.id
_entity.type
_entity.pdbx_description
1 polymer ?
#
loop_
_entity_poly.entity_id
_entity_poly.type
_entity_poly.pdbx_seq_one_letter_code
_entity_poly.pdbx_strand_id
1 'polypeptide(L)'
;MAFGGTFFWDYLGTDSMGRYGDLDYPKLTKTGFFLGVALVAIGAIGEIAGTALYGPLPAWENALFTDLEIIGILLGLLSPFVFGMFLPLTE
;
A
#
# COMPACT_ATOMS: atom_id res chain seq x y z
N MET A 1 -10.07 17.72 -54.25
CA MET A 1 -10.48 16.31 -54.03
C MET A 1 -9.44 15.70 -53.10
N ALA A 2 -9.64 15.81 -51.77
CA ALA A 2 -8.69 15.33 -50.77
C ALA A 2 -9.09 13.90 -50.38
N PHE A 3 -8.30 12.92 -50.85
CA PHE A 3 -8.53 11.50 -50.58
C PHE A 3 -7.68 11.08 -49.37
N GLY A 4 -8.32 10.34 -48.45
CA GLY A 4 -7.88 10.11 -47.08
C GLY A 4 -6.54 9.39 -46.92
N GLY A 5 -5.72 9.91 -46.00
CA GLY A 5 -4.42 9.35 -45.62
C GLY A 5 -4.27 9.07 -44.12
N THR A 6 -5.35 9.09 -43.33
CA THR A 6 -5.30 8.86 -41.88
C THR A 6 -5.87 7.51 -41.43
N PHE A 7 -6.62 6.82 -42.28
CA PHE A 7 -7.37 5.61 -41.88
C PHE A 7 -6.50 4.34 -41.74
N PHE A 8 -5.35 4.29 -42.42
CA PHE A 8 -4.45 3.12 -42.40
C PHE A 8 -3.54 3.10 -41.17
N TRP A 9 -3.11 4.27 -40.70
CA TRP A 9 -2.24 4.41 -39.53
C TRP A 9 -2.95 4.08 -38.22
N ASP A 10 -4.26 4.32 -38.15
CA ASP A 10 -5.09 3.98 -36.97
C ASP A 10 -5.30 2.47 -36.79
N TYR A 11 -5.07 1.65 -37.83
CA TYR A 11 -5.20 0.18 -37.80
C TYR A 11 -3.88 -0.58 -37.60
N LEU A 12 -2.72 0.07 -37.77
CA LEU A 12 -1.40 -0.58 -37.64
C LEU A 12 -0.69 -0.32 -36.30
N GLY A 13 -1.31 0.41 -35.38
CA GLY A 13 -0.70 0.78 -34.10
C GLY A 13 -1.46 0.34 -32.86
N THR A 14 -2.56 -0.41 -33.01
CA THR A 14 -3.55 -0.62 -31.95
C THR A 14 -3.65 -2.03 -31.43
N ASP A 15 -2.66 -2.91 -31.69
CA ASP A 15 -2.69 -4.26 -31.13
C ASP A 15 -1.34 -4.67 -30.48
N SER A 16 -1.38 -4.67 -29.14
CA SER A 16 -0.91 -5.81 -28.33
C SER A 16 0.59 -5.97 -28.06
N MET A 17 1.24 -5.10 -27.27
CA MET A 17 2.52 -5.50 -26.66
C MET A 17 2.88 -4.85 -25.31
N GLY A 18 1.91 -4.71 -24.40
CA GLY A 18 2.20 -4.24 -23.04
C GLY A 18 1.14 -4.56 -22.00
N ARG A 19 0.28 -5.55 -22.25
CA ARG A 19 -0.70 -6.04 -21.27
C ARG A 19 -0.17 -7.23 -20.45
N TYR A 20 1.14 -7.26 -20.22
CA TYR A 20 1.66 -7.99 -19.06
C TYR A 20 1.19 -7.23 -17.82
N GLY A 21 0.67 -7.97 -16.84
CA GLY A 21 0.00 -7.42 -15.68
C GLY A 21 0.87 -6.43 -14.92
N ASP A 22 0.67 -5.15 -15.18
CA ASP A 22 1.16 -4.05 -14.35
C ASP A 22 0.34 -4.09 -13.05
N LEU A 23 0.59 -5.11 -12.21
CA LEU A 23 0.28 -4.97 -10.80
C LEU A 23 1.10 -3.75 -10.39
N ASP A 24 0.44 -2.66 -9.97
CA ASP A 24 1.14 -1.45 -9.55
C ASP A 24 1.94 -1.76 -8.26
N TYR A 25 3.08 -2.46 -8.39
CA TYR A 25 4.01 -2.80 -7.32
C TYR A 25 4.40 -1.58 -6.49
N PRO A 26 4.62 -0.39 -7.09
CA PRO A 26 4.89 0.82 -6.34
C PRO A 26 3.68 1.30 -5.52
N LYS A 27 2.46 1.09 -6.01
CA LYS A 27 1.23 1.50 -5.33
C LYS A 27 0.91 0.59 -4.16
N LEU A 28 1.00 -0.73 -4.34
CA LEU A 28 0.82 -1.71 -3.26
C LEU A 28 1.85 -1.51 -2.14
N THR A 29 3.12 -1.31 -2.52
CA THR A 29 4.21 -0.99 -1.58
C THR A 29 3.89 0.23 -0.73
N LYS A 30 3.50 1.34 -1.38
CA LYS A 30 3.16 2.60 -0.70
C LYS A 30 1.95 2.45 0.20
N THR A 31 0.88 1.83 -0.29
CA THR A 31 -0.34 1.62 0.49
C THR A 31 -0.06 0.78 1.74
N GLY A 32 0.70 -0.31 1.65
CA GLY A 32 1.06 -1.11 2.81
C GLY A 32 1.99 -0.37 3.79
N PHE A 33 2.93 0.44 3.28
CA PHE A 33 3.76 1.31 4.12
C PHE A 33 2.92 2.32 4.91
N PHE A 34 2.06 3.07 4.21
CA PHE A 34 1.20 4.07 4.84
C PHE A 34 0.16 3.45 5.79
N LEU A 35 -0.36 2.27 5.45
CA LEU A 35 -1.22 1.50 6.35
C LEU A 35 -0.46 1.12 7.64
N GLY A 36 0.79 0.66 7.52
CA GLY A 36 1.64 0.37 8.67
C GLY A 36 1.85 1.58 9.58
N VAL A 37 2.20 2.72 8.98
CA VAL A 37 2.36 4.00 9.70
C VAL A 37 1.06 4.42 10.39
N ALA A 38 -0.08 4.29 9.71
CA ALA A 38 -1.38 4.64 10.27
C ALA A 38 -1.72 3.78 11.49
N LEU A 39 -1.44 2.48 11.45
CA LEU A 39 -1.67 1.57 12.58
C LEU A 39 -0.80 1.93 13.79
N VAL A 40 0.48 2.24 13.58
CA VAL A 40 1.37 2.73 14.65
C VAL A 40 0.84 4.03 15.24
N ALA A 41 0.43 4.98 14.39
CA ALA A 41 -0.10 6.25 14.84
C ALA A 41 -1.39 6.07 15.66
N ILE A 42 -2.28 5.17 15.23
CA ILE A 42 -3.52 4.86 15.96
C ILE A 42 -3.22 4.19 17.31
N GLY A 43 -2.28 3.23 17.35
CA GLY A 43 -1.84 2.58 18.60
C GLY A 43 -1.32 3.61 19.61
N ALA A 44 -0.33 4.40 19.21
CA ALA A 44 0.29 5.39 20.08
C ALA A 44 -0.68 6.49 20.52
N ILE A 45 -1.49 7.03 19.60
CA ILE A 45 -2.51 8.04 19.95
C ILE A 45 -3.58 7.43 20.86
N GLY A 46 -3.98 6.19 20.59
CA GLY A 46 -4.99 5.47 21.37
C GLY A 46 -4.56 5.22 22.81
N GLU A 47 -3.32 4.80 23.03
CA GLU A 47 -2.78 4.61 24.38
C GLU A 47 -2.66 5.94 25.14
N ILE A 48 -2.11 6.98 24.49
CA ILE A 48 -1.92 8.31 25.10
C ILE A 48 -3.28 8.96 25.42
N ALA A 49 -4.18 9.01 24.43
CA ALA A 49 -5.49 9.63 24.60
C ALA A 49 -6.38 8.81 25.54
N GLY A 50 -6.34 7.49 25.44
CA GLY A 50 -7.08 6.58 26.32
C GLY A 50 -6.67 6.78 27.78
N THR A 51 -5.36 6.79 28.05
CA THR A 51 -4.84 7.03 29.40
C THR A 51 -5.17 8.43 29.91
N ALA A 52 -5.08 9.44 29.05
CA ALA A 52 -5.35 10.83 29.41
C ALA A 52 -6.84 11.10 29.73
N LEU A 53 -7.76 10.43 29.01
CA LEU A 53 -9.20 10.67 29.14
C LEU A 53 -9.87 9.78 30.19
N TYR A 54 -9.42 8.52 30.32
CA TYR A 54 -10.09 7.51 31.14
C TYR A 54 -9.23 7.02 32.33
N GLY A 55 -8.00 7.52 32.47
CA GLY A 55 -7.06 7.04 33.47
C GLY A 55 -6.38 5.74 33.05
N PRO A 56 -5.80 4.96 33.97
CA PRO A 56 -5.06 3.74 33.63
C PRO A 56 -5.93 2.75 32.84
N LEU A 57 -5.50 2.45 31.61
CA LEU A 57 -6.18 1.50 30.74
C LEU A 57 -6.07 0.08 31.30
N PRO A 58 -7.12 -0.74 31.19
CA PRO A 58 -7.05 -2.17 31.45
C PRO A 58 -5.95 -2.84 30.62
N ALA A 59 -5.36 -3.91 31.15
CA ALA A 59 -4.24 -4.60 30.50
C ALA A 59 -4.55 -5.08 29.07
N TRP A 60 -5.80 -5.43 28.78
CA TRP A 60 -6.20 -5.88 27.45
C TRP A 60 -6.30 -4.72 26.43
N GLU A 61 -6.67 -3.51 26.86
CA GLU A 61 -6.73 -2.33 25.96
C GLU A 61 -5.32 -1.88 25.59
N ASN A 62 -4.41 -1.85 26.58
CA ASN A 62 -2.99 -1.60 26.32
C ASN A 62 -2.41 -2.64 25.37
N ALA A 63 -2.73 -3.93 25.55
CA ALA A 63 -2.28 -4.98 24.65
C ALA A 63 -2.78 -4.75 23.20
N LEU A 64 -4.04 -4.32 23.00
CA LEU A 64 -4.54 -4.01 21.67
C LEU A 64 -3.81 -2.83 21.01
N PHE A 65 -3.51 -1.76 21.76
CA PHE A 65 -2.74 -0.63 21.21
C PHE A 65 -1.31 -1.06 20.86
N THR A 66 -0.66 -1.83 21.72
CA THR A 66 0.66 -2.40 21.45
C THR A 66 0.64 -3.34 20.23
N ASP A 67 -0.38 -4.19 20.10
CA ASP A 67 -0.53 -5.10 18.95
C ASP A 67 -0.70 -4.31 17.63
N LEU A 68 -1.46 -3.21 17.65
CA LEU A 68 -1.60 -2.32 16.50
C LEU A 68 -0.25 -1.71 16.09
N GLU A 69 0.58 -1.30 17.04
CA GLU A 69 1.92 -0.79 16.76
C GLU A 69 2.82 -1.86 16.14
N ILE A 70 2.84 -3.07 16.74
CA ILE A 70 3.65 -4.18 16.23
C ILE A 70 3.23 -4.56 14.81
N ILE A 71 1.92 -4.74 14.57
CA ILE A 71 1.39 -5.06 13.24
C ILE A 71 1.69 -3.92 12.27
N GLY A 72 1.55 -2.66 12.71
CA GLY A 72 1.86 -1.49 11.92
C GLY A 72 3.32 -1.43 11.49
N ILE A 73 4.26 -1.70 12.40
CA ILE A 73 5.70 -1.79 12.09
C ILE A 73 5.97 -2.93 11.11
N LEU A 74 5.40 -4.11 11.35
CA LEU A 74 5.57 -5.27 10.47
C LEU A 74 5.05 -4.98 9.07
N LEU A 75 3.84 -4.44 8.93
CA LEU A 75 3.28 -4.06 7.63
C LEU A 75 4.08 -2.95 6.97
N GLY A 76 4.48 -1.94 7.73
CA GLY A 76 5.27 -0.81 7.27
C GLY A 76 6.60 -1.24 6.66
N LEU A 77 7.31 -2.16 7.32
CA LEU A 77 8.62 -2.63 6.89
C LEU A 77 8.54 -3.76 5.86
N LEU A 78 7.63 -4.71 6.02
CA LEU A 78 7.53 -5.87 5.14
C LEU A 78 6.86 -5.53 3.80
N SER A 79 5.93 -4.57 3.75
CA SER A 79 5.28 -4.16 2.50
C SER A 79 6.29 -3.78 1.39
N PRO A 80 7.22 -2.82 1.60
CA PRO A 80 8.23 -2.48 0.60
C PRO A 80 9.21 -3.61 0.31
N PHE A 81 9.50 -4.47 1.27
CA PHE A 81 10.36 -5.64 1.04
C PHE A 81 9.69 -6.66 0.11
N VAL A 82 8.44 -7.04 0.39
CA VAL A 82 7.74 -8.09 -0.38
C VAL A 82 7.31 -7.58 -1.75
N PHE A 83 6.63 -6.43 -1.81
CA PHE A 83 6.07 -5.91 -3.06
C PHE A 83 7.07 -5.08 -3.88
N GLY A 84 8.05 -4.44 -3.24
CA GLY A 84 9.04 -3.60 -3.91
C GLY A 84 10.30 -4.35 -4.34
N MET A 85 10.67 -5.44 -3.66
CA MET A 85 11.93 -6.17 -3.93
C MET A 85 11.69 -7.58 -4.48
N PHE A 86 10.86 -8.41 -3.84
CA PHE A 86 10.74 -9.83 -4.23
C PHE A 86 9.84 -10.05 -5.44
N LEU A 87 8.68 -9.41 -5.50
CA LEU A 87 7.73 -9.60 -6.60
C LEU A 87 8.28 -9.21 -7.99
N PRO A 88 8.98 -8.06 -8.15
CA PRO A 88 9.60 -7.70 -9.43
C PRO A 88 10.70 -8.66 -9.90
N LEU A 89 11.23 -9.52 -9.02
CA LEU A 89 12.24 -10.54 -9.37
C LEU A 89 11.62 -11.89 -9.76
N THR A 90 10.32 -12.06 -9.55
CA THR A 90 9.57 -13.29 -9.86
C THR A 90 8.81 -13.24 -11.18
N GLU A 91 8.69 -12.04 -11.76
CA GLU A 91 8.18 -11.80 -13.12
C GLU A 91 9.33 -11.67 -14.12
#